data_AF-A0A524CIL4-F1
#
_entry.id   AF-A0A524CIL4-F1
#
_cell.length_a   1.000
_cell.length_b   1.000
_cell.length_c   1.000
_cell.angle_alpha   90.00
_cell.angle_beta   90.00
_cell.angle_gamma   90.00
#
_symmetry.space_group_name_H-M   'P 1'
#
loop_
_entity.id
_entity.type
_entity.pdbx_description
1 polymer ?
#
loop_
_entity_poly.entity_id
_entity_poly.type
_entity_poly.pdbx_seq_one_letter_code
_entity_poly.pdbx_strand_id
1 'polypeptide(L)'
;MIIFYGVSIFLILLFPNGININETTNWRPVYSWSFLILIYIYFTSLIFVPVMFFLIKLYKSFEDNNLKSKMKYFSMGIAGMVIIFLGSILYNTWRNTVFGIIWPIITLLIIPFGLLIYFGIGRDL
;
A
#
# COMPACT_ATOMS: atom_id res chain seq x y z
N MET A 1 -14.81 12.63 -5.72
CA MET A 1 -13.90 11.70 -5.01
C MET A 1 -12.46 12.20 -4.92
N ILE A 2 -11.82 12.64 -6.02
CA ILE A 2 -10.41 13.08 -6.01
C ILE A 2 -10.15 14.25 -5.05
N ILE A 3 -11.02 15.27 -5.05
CA ILE A 3 -10.90 16.44 -4.15
C ILE A 3 -11.01 16.01 -2.69
N PHE A 4 -11.99 15.18 -2.35
CA PHE A 4 -12.17 14.65 -0.99
C PHE A 4 -10.94 13.85 -0.53
N TYR A 5 -10.39 13.00 -1.41
CA TYR A 5 -9.19 12.24 -1.13
C TYR A 5 -7.96 13.14 -0.90
N GLY A 6 -7.76 14.15 -1.76
CA GLY A 6 -6.68 15.11 -1.62
C GLY A 6 -6.76 15.92 -0.32
N VAL A 7 -7.95 16.43 0.01
CA VAL A 7 -8.19 17.17 1.27
C VAL A 7 -7.92 16.27 2.48
N SER A 8 -8.37 15.01 2.44
CA SER A 8 -8.17 14.07 3.54
C SER A 8 -6.69 13.75 3.78
N ILE A 9 -5.91 13.53 2.71
CA ILE A 9 -4.45 13.36 2.83
C ILE A 9 -3.81 14.62 3.39
N PHE A 10 -4.20 15.79 2.89
CA PHE A 10 -3.65 17.06 3.36
C PHE A 10 -3.88 17.23 4.87
N LEU A 11 -5.09 16.93 5.36
CA LEU A 11 -5.40 16.96 6.79
C LEU A 11 -4.57 15.96 7.60
N ILE A 12 -4.32 14.76 7.07
CA ILE A 12 -3.45 13.77 7.72
C ILE A 12 -2.02 14.31 7.83
N LEU A 13 -1.49 14.94 6.79
CA LEU A 13 -0.13 15.51 6.82
C LEU A 13 0.05 16.61 7.86
N LEU A 14 -1.04 17.29 8.26
CA LEU A 14 -1.03 18.30 9.32
C LEU A 14 -1.09 17.70 10.74
N PHE A 15 -1.05 16.37 10.88
CA PHE A 15 -1.09 15.72 12.19
C PHE A 15 0.11 16.16 13.06
N PRO A 16 -0.14 16.72 14.26
CA PRO A 16 0.91 17.33 15.08
C PRO A 16 1.91 16.27 15.54
N ASN A 17 3.21 16.58 15.42
CA ASN A 17 4.30 15.64 15.68
C ASN A 17 4.16 14.31 14.90
N GLY A 18 3.47 14.34 13.76
CA GLY A 18 3.26 13.17 12.91
C GLY A 18 4.52 12.78 12.17
N ILE A 19 5.14 13.76 11.50
CA ILE A 19 6.35 13.60 10.70
C ILE A 19 7.42 14.53 11.25
N ASN A 20 8.56 13.97 11.64
CA ASN A 20 9.75 14.72 12.02
C ASN A 20 10.82 14.60 10.92
N ILE A 21 11.23 15.74 10.37
CA ILE A 21 12.33 15.86 9.40
C ILE A 21 13.26 16.96 9.91
N ASN A 22 14.46 16.61 10.36
CA ASN A 22 15.44 17.56 10.86
C ASN A 22 16.86 16.99 10.76
N GLU A 23 17.84 17.76 11.21
CA GLU A 23 19.25 17.33 11.25
C GLU A 23 19.45 16.08 12.11
N THR A 24 18.71 15.94 13.22
CA THR A 24 18.83 14.77 14.11
C THR A 24 18.29 13.48 13.51
N THR A 25 17.48 13.56 12.44
CA THR A 25 17.04 12.41 11.64
C THR A 25 17.85 12.22 10.35
N ASN A 26 18.96 12.95 10.17
CA ASN A 26 19.71 13.03 8.91
C ASN A 26 18.79 13.38 7.72
N TRP A 27 17.83 14.29 7.93
CA TRP A 27 16.84 14.71 6.94
C TRP A 27 15.93 13.58 6.42
N ARG A 28 15.94 12.41 7.07
CA ARG A 28 15.01 11.32 6.74
C ARG A 28 13.68 11.54 7.45
N PRO A 29 12.54 11.30 6.78
CA PRO A 29 11.24 11.40 7.41
C PRO A 29 11.11 10.33 8.49
N VAL A 30 10.72 10.75 9.69
CA VAL A 30 10.45 9.82 10.77
C VAL A 30 9.06 10.05 11.30
N TYR A 31 8.29 8.98 11.28
CA TYR A 31 6.89 8.99 11.64
C TYR A 31 6.74 8.62 13.11
N SER A 32 5.80 9.27 13.80
CA SER A 32 5.37 8.83 15.12
C SER A 32 4.48 7.59 15.01
N TRP A 33 4.46 6.75 16.06
CA TRP A 33 3.60 5.57 16.10
C TRP A 33 2.11 5.92 15.96
N SER A 34 1.67 7.03 16.57
CA SER A 34 0.30 7.53 16.44
C SER A 34 -0.04 7.88 14.99
N PHE A 35 0.90 8.52 14.28
CA PHE A 35 0.73 8.85 12.87
C PHE A 35 0.71 7.61 11.97
N LEU A 36 1.57 6.62 12.26
CA LEU A 36 1.55 5.32 11.57
C LEU A 36 0.18 4.64 11.68
N ILE A 37 -0.37 4.56 12.90
CA ILE A 37 -1.68 3.94 13.14
C ILE A 37 -2.78 4.68 12.38
N LEU A 38 -2.76 6.01 12.40
CA LEU A 38 -3.70 6.84 11.65
C LEU A 38 -3.64 6.56 10.14
N ILE A 39 -2.43 6.55 9.57
CA ILE A 39 -2.22 6.22 8.16
C ILE A 39 -2.74 4.81 7.85
N TYR A 40 -2.44 3.83 8.70
CA TYR A 40 -2.89 2.46 8.49
C TYR A 40 -4.41 2.35 8.48
N ILE A 41 -5.09 3.01 9.43
CA ILE A 41 -6.56 3.04 9.47
C ILE A 41 -7.08 3.70 8.19
N TYR A 42 -6.53 4.85 7.80
CA TYR A 42 -6.96 5.60 6.63
C TYR A 42 -6.82 4.80 5.33
N PHE A 43 -5.61 4.33 5.02
CA PHE A 43 -5.34 3.59 3.78
C PHE A 43 -6.06 2.24 3.75
N THR A 44 -6.15 1.55 4.88
CA THR A 44 -6.85 0.27 4.94
C THR A 44 -8.35 0.45 4.73
N SER A 45 -8.99 1.39 5.44
CA SER A 45 -10.44 1.57 5.40
C SER A 45 -10.94 2.23 4.12
N LEU A 46 -10.21 3.21 3.57
CA LEU A 46 -10.68 3.98 2.42
C LEU A 46 -10.13 3.53 1.07
N ILE A 47 -9.03 2.78 1.06
CA ILE A 47 -8.43 2.30 -0.20
C ILE A 47 -8.47 0.78 -0.25
N PHE A 48 -7.80 0.11 0.68
CA PHE A 48 -7.61 -1.34 0.55
C PHE A 48 -8.92 -2.12 0.65
N VAL A 49 -9.73 -1.88 1.68
CA VAL A 49 -11.00 -2.58 1.87
C VAL A 49 -11.96 -2.35 0.69
N PRO A 50 -12.19 -1.11 0.21
CA PRO A 50 -13.02 -0.89 -0.98
C PRO A 50 -12.49 -1.57 -2.22
N VAL A 51 -11.17 -1.47 -2.49
CA VAL A 51 -10.55 -2.11 -3.66
C VAL A 51 -10.75 -3.62 -3.60
N MET A 52 -10.44 -4.26 -2.47
CA MET A 52 -10.63 -5.71 -2.32
C MET A 52 -12.09 -6.12 -2.42
N PHE A 53 -13.02 -5.34 -1.86
CA PHE A 53 -14.46 -5.58 -1.99
C PHE A 53 -14.88 -5.59 -3.47
N PHE A 54 -14.46 -4.59 -4.24
CA PHE A 54 -14.78 -4.51 -5.67
C PHE A 54 -14.13 -5.64 -6.48
N LEU A 55 -12.87 -5.99 -6.18
CA LEU A 55 -12.18 -7.13 -6.82
C LEU A 55 -12.91 -8.44 -6.58
N ILE A 56 -13.33 -8.70 -5.34
CA ILE A 56 -14.09 -9.91 -4.99
C ILE A 56 -15.45 -9.92 -5.69
N LYS A 57 -16.15 -8.77 -5.72
CA LYS A 57 -17.43 -8.64 -6.44
C LYS A 57 -17.26 -8.93 -7.93
N LEU A 58 -16.22 -8.38 -8.55
CA LEU A 58 -15.92 -8.57 -9.97
C LEU A 58 -15.50 -10.02 -10.28
N TYR A 59 -14.68 -10.63 -9.41
CA TYR A 59 -14.33 -12.05 -9.51
C TYR A 59 -15.57 -12.95 -9.52
N LYS A 60 -16.56 -12.65 -8.67
CA LYS A 60 -17.81 -13.41 -8.58
C LYS A 60 -18.74 -13.19 -9.78
N SER A 61 -18.65 -12.05 -10.48
CA SER A 61 -19.49 -11.79 -11.65
C SER A 61 -19.03 -12.48 -12.92
N PHE A 62 -17.78 -12.96 -12.99
CA PHE A 62 -17.32 -13.70 -14.16
C PHE A 62 -17.92 -15.11 -14.21
N GLU A 63 -18.32 -15.55 -15.38
CA GLU A 63 -18.68 -16.95 -15.63
C GLU A 63 -17.46 -17.73 -16.12
N ASP A 64 -16.67 -17.12 -17.01
CA ASP A 64 -15.45 -17.70 -17.58
C ASP A 64 -14.36 -17.96 -16.52
N ASN A 65 -13.92 -19.21 -16.46
CA ASN A 65 -12.86 -19.67 -15.56
C ASN A 65 -11.50 -19.05 -15.86
N ASN A 66 -11.22 -18.71 -17.13
CA ASN A 66 -9.99 -18.04 -17.54
C ASN A 66 -9.93 -16.62 -16.95
N LEU A 67 -11.02 -15.85 -17.08
CA LEU A 67 -11.14 -14.52 -16.49
C LEU A 67 -11.04 -14.55 -14.96
N LYS A 68 -11.63 -15.57 -14.31
CA LYS A 68 -11.46 -15.79 -12.86
C LYS A 68 -10.01 -16.02 -12.47
N SER A 69 -9.29 -16.86 -13.22
CA SER A 69 -7.87 -17.15 -12.96
C SER A 69 -7.02 -15.89 -13.07
N LYS A 70 -7.19 -15.14 -14.17
CA LYS A 70 -6.61 -13.82 -14.41
C LYS A 70 -6.86 -12.83 -13.27
N MET A 71 -8.11 -12.74 -12.81
CA MET A 71 -8.50 -11.87 -11.70
C MET A 71 -7.86 -12.28 -10.36
N LYS A 72 -7.61 -13.57 -10.12
CA LYS A 72 -6.88 -14.03 -8.92
C LYS A 72 -5.44 -13.52 -8.91
N TYR A 73 -4.73 -13.64 -10.03
CA TYR A 73 -3.36 -13.11 -10.14
C TYR A 73 -3.32 -11.60 -9.93
N PHE A 74 -4.25 -10.87 -10.54
CA PHE A 74 -4.37 -9.43 -10.36
C PHE A 74 -4.64 -9.05 -8.89
N SER A 75 -5.59 -9.74 -8.24
CA SER A 75 -5.93 -9.49 -6.83
C SER A 75 -4.77 -9.81 -5.89
N MET A 76 -4.02 -10.89 -6.16
CA MET A 76 -2.82 -11.26 -5.40
C MET A 76 -1.70 -10.23 -5.57
N GLY A 77 -1.51 -9.72 -6.78
CA GLY A 77 -0.57 -8.64 -7.06
C GLY A 77 -0.93 -7.36 -6.29
N ILE A 78 -2.19 -6.94 -6.32
CA ILE A 78 -2.67 -5.76 -5.56
C ILE A 78 -2.46 -5.95 -4.06
N ALA A 79 -2.83 -7.11 -3.51
CA ALA A 79 -2.61 -7.40 -2.09
C ALA A 79 -1.12 -7.32 -1.70
N GLY A 80 -0.23 -7.88 -2.52
CA GLY A 80 1.21 -7.78 -2.32
C GLY A 80 1.74 -6.35 -2.38
N MET A 81 1.29 -5.55 -3.35
CA MET A 81 1.65 -4.13 -3.45
C MET A 81 1.22 -3.33 -2.21
N VAL A 82 0.04 -3.63 -1.66
CA VAL A 82 -0.45 -3.00 -0.43
C VAL A 82 0.43 -3.35 0.77
N ILE A 83 0.85 -4.62 0.90
CA ILE A 83 1.77 -5.03 1.98
C ILE A 83 3.10 -4.27 1.89
N ILE A 84 3.67 -4.15 0.69
CA ILE A 84 4.91 -3.37 0.46
C ILE A 84 4.69 -1.89 0.79
N PHE A 85 3.55 -1.32 0.38
CA PHE A 85 3.22 0.06 0.69
C PHE A 85 3.13 0.30 2.21
N LEU A 86 2.38 -0.52 2.94
CA LEU A 86 2.23 -0.40 4.39
C LEU A 86 3.57 -0.57 5.11
N GLY A 87 4.36 -1.59 4.75
CA GLY A 87 5.66 -1.77 5.38
C GLY A 87 6.68 -0.67 5.03
N SER A 88 6.53 0.03 3.90
CA SER A 88 7.36 1.21 3.60
C SER A 88 7.01 2.40 4.51
N ILE A 89 5.75 2.53 4.93
CA ILE A 89 5.37 3.49 5.97
C ILE A 89 5.94 3.04 7.33
N LEU A 90 5.90 1.73 7.63
CA LEU A 90 6.52 1.17 8.82
C LEU A 90 8.02 1.44 8.87
N TYR A 91 8.73 1.39 7.74
CA TYR A 91 10.16 1.69 7.64
C TYR A 91 10.52 3.08 8.15
N ASN A 92 9.65 4.07 7.91
CA ASN A 92 9.84 5.43 8.41
C ASN A 92 9.53 5.57 9.92
N THR A 93 8.86 4.59 10.53
CA THR A 93 8.50 4.60 11.96
C THR A 93 9.45 3.72 12.78
N TRP A 94 9.65 2.49 12.34
CA TRP A 94 10.39 1.45 13.04
C TRP A 94 11.87 1.51 12.67
N ARG A 95 12.61 2.36 13.38
CA ARG A 95 14.06 2.58 13.20
C ARG A 95 14.94 1.44 13.75
N ASN A 96 14.52 0.19 13.61
CA ASN A 96 15.34 -0.95 14.00
C ASN A 96 16.40 -1.23 12.92
N THR A 97 17.65 -1.49 13.32
CA THR A 97 18.77 -1.71 12.40
C THR A 97 18.57 -2.94 11.51
N VAL A 98 18.02 -4.03 12.06
CA VAL A 98 17.72 -5.27 11.31
C VAL A 98 16.62 -5.00 10.29
N PHE A 99 15.55 -4.32 10.70
CA PHE A 99 14.48 -3.93 9.77
C PHE A 99 14.99 -3.01 8.66
N GLY A 100 15.88 -2.07 9.01
CA GLY A 100 16.52 -1.14 8.09
C GLY A 100 17.31 -1.81 6.96
N ILE A 101 17.89 -2.98 7.21
CA ILE A 101 18.69 -3.76 6.26
C ILE A 101 17.81 -4.71 5.45
N ILE A 102 16.86 -5.39 6.10
CA ILE A 102 16.03 -6.41 5.48
C ILE A 102 14.96 -5.78 4.58
N TRP A 103 14.34 -4.68 5.01
CA TRP A 103 13.21 -4.09 4.31
C TRP A 103 13.49 -3.72 2.85
N PRO A 104 14.61 -3.05 2.49
CA PRO A 104 14.95 -2.78 1.11
C PRO A 104 15.01 -4.05 0.23
N ILE A 105 15.48 -5.17 0.77
CA ILE A 105 15.51 -6.45 0.05
C ILE A 105 14.08 -6.96 -0.18
N ILE A 106 13.22 -6.89 0.84
CA ILE A 106 11.80 -7.25 0.73
C ILE A 106 11.08 -6.36 -0.29
N THR A 107 11.42 -5.07 -0.39
CA THR A 107 10.78 -4.17 -1.38
C THR A 107 11.02 -4.59 -2.82
N LEU A 108 12.04 -5.41 -3.12
CA LEU A 108 12.24 -5.98 -4.46
C LEU A 108 11.09 -6.90 -4.90
N LEU A 109 10.28 -7.42 -3.96
CA LEU A 109 9.05 -8.15 -4.26
C LEU A 109 8.01 -7.29 -4.99
N ILE A 110 8.20 -5.98 -5.10
CA ILE A 110 7.35 -5.11 -5.93
C ILE A 110 7.37 -5.55 -7.40
N ILE A 111 8.48 -6.12 -7.88
CA ILE A 111 8.63 -6.62 -9.24
C ILE A 111 7.69 -7.82 -9.50
N PRO A 112 7.78 -8.95 -8.76
CA PRO A 112 6.88 -10.07 -8.98
C PRO A 112 5.40 -9.70 -8.74
N PHE A 113 5.09 -8.85 -7.76
CA PHE A 113 3.70 -8.40 -7.59
C PHE A 113 3.22 -7.51 -8.75
N GLY A 114 4.07 -6.65 -9.29
CA GLY A 114 3.79 -5.88 -10.51
C GLY A 114 3.55 -6.78 -11.72
N LEU A 115 4.34 -7.86 -11.88
CA LEU A 115 4.13 -8.84 -12.94
C LEU A 115 2.81 -9.58 -12.80
N LEU A 116 2.39 -9.93 -11.57
CA LEU A 116 1.07 -10.53 -11.31
C LEU A 116 -0.08 -9.61 -11.71
N ILE A 117 0.06 -8.30 -11.49
CA ILE A 117 -0.91 -7.29 -11.96
C ILE A 117 -0.94 -7.25 -13.50
N TYR A 118 0.24 -7.18 -14.13
CA TYR A 118 0.37 -7.12 -15.59
C TYR A 118 -0.20 -8.37 -16.28
N PHE A 119 0.21 -9.56 -15.88
CA PHE A 119 -0.29 -10.81 -16.48
C PHE A 119 -1.71 -11.17 -16.05
N GLY A 120 -2.19 -10.63 -14.93
CA GLY A 120 -3.56 -10.81 -14.49
C GLY A 120 -4.55 -10.13 -15.43
N ILE A 121 -4.40 -8.82 -15.66
CA ILE A 121 -5.35 -8.05 -16.50
C ILE A 121 -4.63 -7.10 -17.45
N GLY A 122 -3.49 -6.53 -17.02
CA GLY A 122 -2.80 -5.46 -17.77
C GLY A 122 -2.30 -5.82 -19.16
N ARG A 123 -2.08 -7.10 -19.46
CA ARG A 123 -1.63 -7.59 -20.78
C ARG A 123 -2.73 -7.54 -21.85
N ASP A 124 -3.99 -7.65 -21.45
CA ASP A 124 -5.13 -7.74 -22.36
C ASP A 124 -5.94 -6.42 -22.44
N LEU A 125 -5.46 -5.36 -21.78
CA LEU A 125 -5.94 -3.98 -21.93
C LEU A 125 -5.30 -3.33 -23.17
#